data_AF-A0A656GK57-F1
#
_entry.id   AF-A0A656GK57-F1
#
_cell.length_a   1.000
_cell.length_b   1.000
_cell.length_c   1.000
_cell.angle_alpha   90.00
_cell.angle_beta   90.00
_cell.angle_gamma   90.00
#
_symmetry.space_group_name_H-M   'P 1'
#
loop_
_entity.id
_entity.type
_entity.pdbx_description
1 polymer ?
#
loop_
_entity_poly.entity_id
_entity_poly.type
_entity_poly.pdbx_seq_one_letter_code
_entity_poly.pdbx_strand_id
1 'polypeptide(L)'
;TNLLALNAAIEAARAGEAGRGFAVVADEVRALAHRTQQSTREIEQMVGSIQTGTGNAVTAMEQTSVQAHKTLEMANGAGKALLEITDSISQINERNLMIATAAE
;
A
#
# COMPACT_ATOMS: atom_id res chain seq x y z
N THR A 1 24.68 17.31 18.07
CA THR A 1 24.01 17.90 19.25
C THR A 1 24.39 17.20 20.54
N ASN A 2 24.25 15.87 20.68
CA ASN A 2 24.65 15.14 21.90
C ASN A 2 26.13 15.32 22.31
N LEU A 3 27.07 15.30 21.35
CA LEU A 3 28.49 15.58 21.59
C LEU A 3 28.78 17.03 22.03
N LEU A 4 28.00 17.99 21.54
CA LEU A 4 28.14 19.41 21.91
C LEU A 4 27.65 19.65 23.34
N ALA A 5 26.55 19.02 23.73
CA ALA A 5 26.03 19.07 25.10
C ALA A 5 26.99 18.41 26.11
N LEU A 6 27.63 17.30 25.74
CA LEU A 6 28.65 16.67 26.57
C LEU A 6 29.87 17.57 26.79
N ASN A 7 30.37 18.22 25.73
CA ASN A 7 31.47 19.19 25.85
C ASN A 7 31.10 20.40 26.71
N ALA A 8 29.85 20.90 26.61
CA ALA A 8 29.37 21.99 27.44
C ALA A 8 29.25 21.60 28.92
N ALA A 9 28.83 20.37 29.22
CA ALA A 9 28.77 19.85 30.59
C ALA A 9 30.17 19.67 31.21
N ILE A 10 31.15 19.22 30.42
CA ILE A 10 32.56 19.11 30.85
C ILE A 10 33.13 20.51 31.18
N GLU A 11 32.92 21.49 30.30
CA GLU A 11 33.46 22.84 30.51
C GLU A 11 32.73 23.60 31.63
N ALA A 12 31.44 23.32 31.84
CA ALA A 12 30.68 23.83 32.98
C ALA A 12 31.19 23.27 34.33
N ALA A 13 31.53 21.98 34.39
CA ALA A 13 32.15 21.38 35.58
C ALA A 13 33.52 21.99 35.87
N ARG A 14 34.27 22.37 34.83
CA ARG A 14 35.58 23.01 34.92
C ARG A 14 35.53 24.46 35.42
N ALA A 15 34.40 25.15 35.21
CA ALA A 15 34.19 26.55 35.62
C ALA A 15 33.62 26.72 37.05
N GLY A 16 33.29 25.63 37.76
CA GLY A 16 32.79 25.69 39.15
C GLY A 16 31.45 26.43 39.28
N GLU A 17 31.30 27.30 40.29
CA GLU A 17 30.06 28.06 40.54
C GLU A 17 29.61 28.92 39.35
N ALA A 18 30.56 29.48 38.57
CA ALA A 18 30.26 30.27 37.39
C ALA A 18 29.69 29.43 36.22
N GLY A 19 29.93 28.11 36.22
CA GLY A 19 29.48 27.17 35.20
C GLY A 19 28.08 26.60 35.41
N ARG A 20 27.44 26.84 36.56
CA ARG A 20 26.14 26.23 36.92
C ARG A 20 25.04 26.48 35.89
N GLY A 21 24.94 27.70 35.36
CA GLY A 21 23.97 28.03 34.31
C GLY A 21 24.23 27.28 33.00
N PHE A 22 25.51 27.12 32.63
CA PHE A 22 25.91 26.34 31.45
C PHE A 22 25.65 24.84 31.62
N ALA A 23 25.81 24.29 32.83
CA ALA A 23 25.50 22.90 33.12
C ALA A 23 24.01 22.59 32.91
N VAL A 24 23.11 23.44 33.42
CA VAL A 24 21.66 23.27 33.25
C VAL A 24 21.26 23.35 31.78
N VAL A 25 21.80 24.31 31.02
CA VAL A 25 21.53 24.43 29.58
C VAL A 25 22.07 23.23 28.81
N ALA A 26 23.25 22.71 29.18
CA ALA A 26 23.83 21.53 28.56
C ALA A 26 22.96 20.28 28.77
N ASP A 27 22.44 20.08 29.98
CA ASP A 27 21.54 18.96 30.29
C ASP A 27 20.21 19.09 29.55
N GLU A 28 19.64 20.29 29.44
CA GLU A 28 18.40 20.52 28.69
C GLU A 28 18.59 20.26 27.19
N VAL A 29 19.71 20.70 26.60
CA VAL A 29 20.05 20.42 25.20
C VAL A 29 20.27 18.92 24.97
N ARG A 30 20.86 18.21 25.92
CA ARG A 30 21.02 16.75 25.86
C ARG A 30 19.67 16.04 25.91
N ALA A 31 18.79 16.43 26.84
CA ALA A 31 17.45 15.89 26.96
C ALA A 31 16.63 16.13 25.68
N LEU A 32 16.71 17.35 25.12
CA LEU A 32 16.06 17.70 23.86
C LEU A 32 16.61 16.87 22.70
N ALA A 33 17.94 16.76 22.58
CA ALA A 33 18.57 15.95 21.53
C ALA A 33 18.15 14.48 21.61
N HIS A 34 18.03 13.93 22.83
CA HIS A 34 17.55 12.57 23.03
C HIS A 34 16.09 12.40 22.58
N ARG A 35 15.20 13.32 23.01
CA ARG A 35 13.79 13.32 22.59
C ARG A 35 13.63 13.46 21.08
N THR A 36 14.36 14.37 20.45
CA THR A 36 14.36 14.52 18.99
C THR A 36 14.80 13.23 18.31
N GLN A 37 15.87 12.60 18.79
CA GLN A 37 16.37 11.35 18.20
C GLN A 37 15.36 10.20 18.35
N GLN A 38 14.66 10.12 19.49
CA GLN A 38 13.59 9.16 19.68
C GLN A 38 12.44 9.40 18.69
N SER A 39 11.95 10.64 18.59
CA SER A 39 10.88 10.99 17.64
C SER A 39 11.29 10.72 16.19
N THR A 40 12.55 10.96 15.81
CA THR A 40 13.04 10.61 14.47
C THR A 40 12.97 9.11 14.22
N ARG A 41 13.35 8.26 15.19
CA ARG A 41 13.23 6.80 15.04
C ARG A 41 11.78 6.34 14.93
N GLU A 42 10.88 6.93 15.71
CA GLU A 42 9.44 6.64 15.62
C GLU A 42 8.90 7.02 14.24
N ILE A 43 9.31 8.16 13.70
CA ILE A 43 8.96 8.59 12.33
C ILE A 43 9.52 7.62 11.29
N GLU A 44 10.79 7.21 11.40
CA GLU A 44 11.39 6.23 10.50
C GLU A 44 10.61 4.90 10.49
N GLN A 45 10.20 4.41 11.66
CA GLN A 45 9.37 3.21 11.79
C GLN A 45 7.98 3.38 11.15
N MET A 46 7.33 4.51 11.39
CA MET A 46 6.04 4.83 10.77
C MET A 46 6.15 4.90 9.25
N VAL A 47 7.17 5.59 8.72
CA VAL A 47 7.41 5.68 7.28
C VAL A 47 7.68 4.31 6.68
N GLY A 48 8.51 3.47 7.32
CA GLY A 48 8.76 2.11 6.86
C GLY A 48 7.49 1.24 6.85
N SER A 49 6.62 1.41 7.85
CA SER A 49 5.33 0.71 7.91
C SER A 49 4.38 1.18 6.81
N ILE A 50 4.32 2.48 6.54
CA ILE A 50 3.53 3.06 5.45
C ILE A 50 4.04 2.56 4.10
N GLN A 51 5.35 2.61 3.84
CA GLN A 51 5.94 2.12 2.59
C GLN A 51 5.61 0.64 2.35
N THR A 52 5.73 -0.19 3.39
CA THR A 52 5.37 -1.61 3.32
C THR A 52 3.88 -1.79 3.02
N GLY A 53 3.01 -1.05 3.73
CA GLY A 53 1.57 -1.10 3.51
C GLY A 53 1.16 -0.67 2.09
N THR A 54 1.77 0.40 1.57
CA THR A 54 1.56 0.86 0.20
C THR A 54 2.05 -0.16 -0.82
N GLY A 55 3.21 -0.78 -0.62
CA GLY A 55 3.71 -1.84 -1.51
C GLY A 55 2.77 -3.05 -1.58
N ASN A 56 2.22 -3.46 -0.43
CA ASN A 56 1.23 -4.52 -0.37
C ASN A 56 -0.08 -4.13 -1.10
N ALA A 57 -0.53 -2.89 -0.95
CA ALA A 57 -1.71 -2.38 -1.64
C ALA A 57 -1.53 -2.38 -3.16
N VAL A 58 -0.38 -1.93 -3.67
CA VAL A 58 -0.05 -1.97 -5.10
C VAL A 58 -0.08 -3.40 -5.62
N THR A 59 0.57 -4.33 -4.92
CA THR A 59 0.58 -5.76 -5.30
C THR A 59 -0.83 -6.35 -5.35
N ALA A 60 -1.68 -6.03 -4.37
CA ALA A 60 -3.08 -6.48 -4.35
C ALA A 60 -3.89 -5.87 -5.50
N MET A 61 -3.64 -4.60 -5.86
CA MET A 61 -4.28 -3.94 -7.00
C MET A 61 -3.88 -4.59 -8.33
N GLU A 62 -2.61 -4.93 -8.52
CA GLU A 62 -2.12 -5.65 -9.71
C GLU A 62 -2.80 -7.02 -9.84
N GLN A 63 -2.86 -7.79 -8.76
CA GLN A 63 -3.56 -9.08 -8.74
C GLN A 63 -5.06 -8.93 -9.08
N THR A 64 -5.70 -7.90 -8.52
CA THR A 64 -7.10 -7.59 -8.79
C THR A 64 -7.32 -7.23 -10.26
N SER A 65 -6.41 -6.46 -10.86
CA SER A 65 -6.45 -6.11 -12.29
C SER A 65 -6.36 -7.36 -13.17
N VAL A 66 -5.42 -8.27 -12.87
CA VAL A 66 -5.29 -9.55 -13.58
C VAL A 66 -6.58 -10.38 -13.47
N GLN A 67 -7.17 -10.44 -12.28
CA GLN A 67 -8.42 -11.19 -12.06
C GLN A 67 -9.62 -10.55 -12.78
N ALA A 68 -9.68 -9.22 -12.85
CA ALA A 68 -10.70 -8.51 -13.61
C ALA A 68 -10.59 -8.82 -15.11
N HIS A 69 -9.37 -8.84 -15.67
CA HIS A 69 -9.15 -9.24 -17.06
C HIS A 69 -9.60 -10.67 -17.34
N LYS A 70 -9.28 -11.64 -16.48
CA LYS A 70 -9.76 -13.02 -16.61
C LYS A 70 -11.28 -13.10 -16.56
N THR A 71 -11.90 -12.35 -15.66
CA THR A 71 -13.37 -12.30 -15.54
C THR A 71 -14.01 -11.76 -16.83
N LEU A 72 -13.43 -10.72 -17.42
CA LEU A 72 -13.89 -10.16 -18.69
C LEU A 72 -13.76 -11.17 -19.84
N GLU A 73 -12.65 -11.91 -19.89
CA GLU A 73 -12.45 -12.96 -20.90
C GLU A 73 -13.49 -14.08 -20.78
N MET A 74 -13.75 -14.56 -19.56
CA MET A 74 -14.80 -15.56 -19.30
C MET A 74 -16.18 -15.05 -19.69
N ALA A 75 -16.52 -13.80 -19.35
CA ALA A 75 -17.80 -13.19 -19.71
C ALA A 75 -17.97 -13.10 -21.24
N ASN A 76 -16.93 -12.72 -21.97
CA ASN A 76 -16.94 -12.72 -23.44
C ASN A 76 -17.11 -14.13 -24.01
N GLY A 77 -16.43 -15.13 -23.43
CA GLY A 77 -16.60 -16.54 -23.81
C GLY A 77 -18.04 -17.04 -23.61
N ALA A 78 -18.64 -16.71 -22.47
CA ALA A 78 -20.05 -17.03 -22.19
C ALA A 78 -21.00 -16.34 -23.18
N GLY A 79 -20.74 -15.06 -23.52
CA GLY A 79 -21.51 -14.33 -24.52
C GLY A 79 -21.47 -15.01 -25.90
N LYS A 80 -20.31 -15.48 -26.34
CA LYS A 80 -20.17 -16.23 -27.60
C LYS A 80 -20.96 -17.54 -27.57
N ALA A 81 -20.85 -18.31 -26.48
CA ALA A 81 -21.59 -19.56 -26.34
C ALA A 81 -23.11 -19.35 -26.41
N LEU A 82 -23.63 -18.26 -25.82
CA LEU A 82 -25.05 -17.92 -25.91
C LEU A 82 -25.49 -17.55 -27.33
N LEU A 83 -24.63 -16.88 -28.11
CA LEU A 83 -24.91 -16.59 -29.52
C LEU A 83 -24.99 -17.89 -30.35
N GLU A 84 -24.05 -18.82 -30.14
CA GLU A 84 -24.06 -20.13 -30.80
C GLU A 84 -25.31 -20.96 -30.46
N ILE A 85 -25.74 -20.92 -29.19
CA ILE A 85 -26.98 -21.57 -28.75
C ILE A 85 -28.19 -20.96 -29.48
N THR A 86 -28.25 -19.62 -29.57
CA THR A 86 -29.36 -18.91 -30.20
C THR A 86 -29.44 -19.24 -31.70
N ASP A 87 -28.30 -19.27 -32.39
CA ASP A 87 -28.22 -19.68 -33.80
C ASP A 87 -28.68 -21.12 -34.00
N SER A 88 -28.21 -22.04 -33.15
CA SER A 88 -28.62 -23.44 -33.18
C SER A 88 -30.13 -23.61 -32.99
N ILE A 89 -30.75 -22.83 -32.09
CA ILE A 89 -32.21 -22.82 -31.88
C ILE A 89 -32.93 -22.33 -33.14
N SER A 90 -32.43 -21.29 -33.79
CA SER A 90 -33.00 -20.78 -35.04
C SER A 90 -32.99 -21.84 -36.14
N GLN A 91 -31.86 -22.54 -36.32
CA GLN A 91 -31.73 -23.63 -37.29
C GLN A 91 -32.68 -24.81 -36.98
N ILE A 92 -32.86 -25.15 -35.70
CA ILE A 92 -33.83 -26.18 -35.29
C ILE A 92 -35.25 -25.75 -35.66
N ASN A 93 -35.61 -24.49 -35.43
CA ASN A 93 -36.95 -23.99 -35.74
C ASN A 93 -37.22 -24.00 -37.25
N GLU A 94 -36.25 -23.58 -38.07
CA GLU A 94 -36.33 -23.67 -39.54
C GLU A 94 -36.52 -25.12 -40.02
N ARG A 95 -35.77 -26.06 -39.45
CA ARG A 95 -35.92 -27.49 -39.77
C ARG A 95 -37.29 -28.03 -39.37
N ASN A 96 -37.82 -27.63 -38.22
CA ASN A 96 -39.16 -28.03 -37.79
C ASN A 96 -40.24 -27.53 -38.77
N LEU A 97 -40.10 -26.30 -39.29
CA LEU A 97 -41.02 -25.76 -40.30
C LEU A 97 -40.96 -26.53 -41.62
N MET A 98 -39.76 -26.92 -42.08
CA MET A 98 -39.60 -27.76 -43.28
C MET A 98 -40.23 -29.14 -43.11
N ILE A 99 -40.11 -29.76 -41.93
CA ILE A 99 -40.73 -31.06 -41.66
C ILE A 99 -42.25 -30.93 -41.66
N ALA A 100 -42.79 -29.88 -41.02
CA ALA A 100 -44.23 -29.65 -40.98
C ALA A 100 -44.82 -29.46 -42.39
N THR A 101 -44.15 -28.67 -43.24
CA THR A 101 -44.58 -28.44 -44.63
C THR A 101 -44.42 -29.66 -45.54
N ALA A 102 -43.50 -30.57 -45.25
CA ALA A 102 -43.34 -31.82 -46.01
C ALA A 102 -44.32 -32.94 -45.58
N ALA A 103 -44.91 -32.81 -44.38
CA ALA A 103 -45.89 -33.76 -43.84
C ALA A 103 -47.34 -33.44 -44.22
N GLU A 104 -47.58 -32.24 -44.78
CA GLU A 104 -48.86 -31.76 -45.32
C GLU A 104 -48.99 -32.12 -46.81
#